data_AF-A0A9E4DXQ7-F1
#
_entry.id   AF-A0A9E4DXQ7-F1
#
_cell.length_a   1.000
_cell.length_b   1.000
_cell.length_c   1.000
_cell.angle_alpha   90.00
_cell.angle_beta   90.00
_cell.angle_gamma   90.00
#
_symmetry.space_group_name_H-M   'P 1'
#
loop_
_entity.id
_entity.type
_entity.pdbx_description
1 polymer ?
#
loop_
_entity_poly.entity_id
_entity_poly.type
_entity_poly.pdbx_seq_one_letter_code
_entity_poly.pdbx_strand_id
1 'polypeptide(L)'
;AEMLRDYPESTVLIDHLAEPHMGDAVEFAHVLDLADFDAVYMKLSGLNHFATDAPLYLSARSFTRRVIEAFGPDQMVWGSGIPDIVDAHLSEYTEADRRKVKGENLARLLDWD
;
A
#
# COMPACT_ATOMS: atom_id res chain seq x y z
N ALA A 1 -15.30 7.46 -1.97
CA ALA A 1 -15.45 7.34 -0.51
C ALA A 1 -16.90 7.11 -0.02
N GLU A 2 -17.95 7.26 -0.85
CA GLU A 2 -19.36 7.09 -0.41
C GLU A 2 -19.63 5.76 0.29
N MET A 3 -19.24 4.63 -0.31
CA MET A 3 -19.37 3.30 0.30
C MET A 3 -18.74 3.20 1.70
N LEU A 4 -17.56 3.78 1.94
CA LEU A 4 -16.89 3.76 3.25
C LEU A 4 -17.64 4.59 4.31
N ARG A 5 -18.40 5.61 3.88
CA ARG A 5 -19.23 6.41 4.78
C ARG A 5 -20.54 5.70 5.11
N ASP A 6 -21.08 4.95 4.15
CA ASP A 6 -22.32 4.19 4.31
C ASP A 6 -22.10 2.89 5.09
N TYR A 7 -20.90 2.32 5.01
CA TYR A 7 -20.49 1.06 5.67
C TYR A 7 -19.17 1.22 6.42
N PRO A 8 -19.12 2.04 7.50
CA PRO A 8 -17.89 2.34 8.22
C PRO A 8 -17.24 1.13 8.91
N GLU A 9 -17.97 0.02 9.07
CA GLU A 9 -17.47 -1.26 9.58
C GLU A 9 -16.70 -2.08 8.54
N SER A 10 -16.76 -1.70 7.27
CA SER A 10 -16.12 -2.43 6.19
C SER A 10 -14.61 -2.21 6.20
N THR A 11 -13.86 -3.31 6.22
CA THR A 11 -12.42 -3.28 5.94
C THR A 11 -12.18 -3.34 4.44
N VAL A 12 -11.35 -2.44 3.92
CA VAL A 12 -11.03 -2.34 2.49
C VAL A 12 -9.54 -2.54 2.27
N LEU A 13 -9.19 -3.35 1.27
CA LEU A 13 -7.82 -3.48 0.78
C LEU A 13 -7.77 -3.04 -0.68
N ILE A 14 -7.03 -1.97 -0.95
CA ILE A 14 -6.76 -1.47 -2.29
C ILE A 14 -5.62 -2.30 -2.89
N ASP A 15 -5.91 -3.03 -3.95
CA ASP A 15 -4.96 -3.92 -4.61
C ASP A 15 -4.02 -3.14 -5.55
N HIS A 16 -2.81 -3.66 -5.76
CA HIS A 16 -1.85 -3.19 -6.77
C HIS A 16 -1.62 -1.68 -6.85
N LEU A 17 -1.59 -0.99 -5.71
CA LEU A 17 -1.43 0.46 -5.66
C LEU A 17 -2.49 1.21 -6.47
N ALA A 18 -3.69 0.64 -6.61
CA ALA A 18 -4.80 1.10 -7.46
C ALA A 18 -4.45 1.22 -8.96
N GLU A 19 -3.49 0.44 -9.45
CA GLU A 19 -3.08 0.43 -10.86
C GLU A 19 -2.84 1.85 -11.41
N PRO A 20 -1.84 2.59 -10.88
CA PRO A 20 -1.71 4.03 -11.08
C PRO A 20 -1.48 4.46 -12.54
N HIS A 21 -1.19 3.50 -13.42
CA HIS A 21 -1.00 3.72 -14.85
C HIS A 21 -2.30 3.69 -15.66
N MET A 22 -3.43 3.33 -15.04
CA MET A 22 -4.74 3.19 -15.69
C MET A 22 -5.63 4.44 -15.57
N GLY A 23 -5.18 5.46 -14.85
CA GLY A 23 -5.90 6.73 -14.66
C GLY A 23 -4.95 7.93 -14.70
N ASP A 24 -5.42 9.07 -14.20
CA ASP A 24 -4.61 10.28 -14.09
C ASP A 24 -4.24 10.65 -12.64
N ALA A 25 -3.42 11.70 -12.49
CA ALA A 25 -2.91 12.14 -11.20
C ALA A 25 -4.00 12.72 -10.28
N VAL A 26 -5.06 13.30 -10.83
CA VAL A 26 -6.20 13.85 -10.05
C VAL A 26 -7.05 12.70 -9.53
N GLU A 27 -7.34 11.72 -10.38
CA GLU A 27 -8.03 10.50 -9.97
C GLU A 27 -7.24 9.75 -8.90
N PHE A 28 -5.92 9.67 -9.05
CA PHE A 28 -5.06 9.04 -8.05
C PHE A 28 -5.00 9.81 -6.73
N ALA A 29 -5.09 11.14 -6.75
CA ALA A 29 -5.20 11.93 -5.52
C ALA A 29 -6.44 11.54 -4.70
N HIS A 30 -7.58 11.31 -5.36
CA HIS A 30 -8.77 10.80 -4.67
C HIS A 30 -8.60 9.39 -4.08
N VAL A 31 -7.70 8.58 -4.63
CA VAL A 31 -7.32 7.29 -4.02
C VAL A 31 -6.51 7.51 -2.75
N LEU A 32 -5.58 8.47 -2.75
CA LEU A 32 -4.80 8.81 -1.57
C LEU A 32 -5.66 9.38 -0.44
N ASP A 33 -6.72 10.14 -0.75
CA ASP A 33 -7.69 10.63 0.23
C ASP A 33 -8.40 9.50 1.00
N LEU A 34 -8.37 8.26 0.50
CA LEU A 34 -8.91 7.10 1.22
C LEU A 34 -8.07 6.70 2.43
N ALA A 35 -6.83 7.20 2.55
CA ALA A 35 -5.99 6.99 3.72
C ALA A 35 -6.57 7.58 5.01
N ASP A 36 -7.47 8.57 4.91
CA ASP A 36 -8.17 9.19 6.04
C ASP A 36 -9.13 8.21 6.78
N PHE A 37 -9.33 7.00 6.24
CA PHE A 37 -10.17 5.96 6.85
C PHE A 37 -9.30 4.84 7.43
N ASP A 38 -9.31 4.69 8.76
CA ASP A 38 -8.48 3.71 9.49
C ASP A 38 -8.62 2.25 9.01
N ALA A 39 -9.78 1.88 8.46
CA ALA A 39 -10.08 0.53 7.96
C ALA A 39 -9.73 0.32 6.47
N VAL A 40 -9.10 1.30 5.82
CA VAL A 40 -8.62 1.20 4.44
C VAL A 40 -7.13 0.93 4.42
N TYR A 41 -6.74 -0.13 3.73
CA TYR A 41 -5.37 -0.57 3.58
C TYR A 41 -4.94 -0.46 2.11
N MET A 42 -3.66 -0.19 1.90
CA MET A 42 -3.03 -0.15 0.59
C MET A 42 -2.01 -1.28 0.45
N LYS A 43 -2.10 -2.04 -0.64
CA LYS A 43 -1.19 -3.14 -0.92
C LYS A 43 -0.01 -2.70 -1.77
N LEU A 44 1.20 -2.76 -1.20
CA LEU A 44 2.47 -2.62 -1.91
C LEU A 44 2.71 -3.86 -2.79
N SER A 45 2.15 -3.82 -4.00
CA SER A 45 2.19 -4.89 -4.99
C SER A 45 1.98 -4.34 -6.41
N GLY A 46 2.08 -5.19 -7.44
CA GLY A 46 1.83 -4.78 -8.83
C GLY A 46 2.90 -3.85 -9.43
N LEU A 47 4.07 -3.74 -8.79
CA LEU A 47 5.15 -2.84 -9.25
C LEU A 47 5.61 -3.17 -10.69
N ASN A 48 5.58 -4.44 -11.07
CA ASN A 48 5.91 -4.90 -12.43
C ASN A 48 4.92 -4.44 -13.50
N HIS A 49 3.77 -3.89 -13.15
CA HIS A 49 2.82 -3.35 -14.12
C HIS A 49 3.27 -2.01 -14.69
N PHE A 50 4.14 -1.28 -13.97
CA PHE A 50 4.60 0.05 -14.35
C PHE A 50 6.10 0.31 -14.14
N ALA A 51 6.85 -0.69 -13.67
CA ALA A 51 8.31 -0.65 -13.54
C ALA A 51 8.94 -1.95 -14.04
N THR A 52 10.12 -1.86 -14.67
CA THR A 52 10.81 -3.01 -15.30
C THR A 52 12.13 -3.38 -14.64
N ASP A 53 12.56 -2.64 -13.62
CA ASP A 53 13.84 -2.80 -12.91
C ASP A 53 13.72 -3.74 -11.69
N ALA A 54 13.21 -4.94 -11.95
CA ALA A 54 13.16 -6.04 -11.00
C ALA A 54 14.57 -6.34 -10.41
N PRO A 55 14.66 -6.95 -9.21
CA PRO A 55 13.55 -7.52 -8.42
C PRO A 55 12.92 -6.53 -7.44
N LEU A 56 13.55 -5.37 -7.22
CA LEU A 56 13.12 -4.40 -6.22
C LEU A 56 12.31 -3.24 -6.80
N TYR A 57 12.37 -2.99 -8.11
CA TYR A 57 11.60 -1.91 -8.77
C TYR A 57 11.89 -0.51 -8.20
N LEU A 58 13.18 -0.20 -8.00
CA LEU A 58 13.61 1.05 -7.36
C LEU A 58 13.23 2.31 -8.15
N SER A 59 13.00 2.19 -9.45
CA SER A 59 12.48 3.27 -10.30
C SER A 59 11.10 3.76 -9.83
N ALA A 60 10.28 2.87 -9.24
CA ALA A 60 8.97 3.20 -8.68
C ALA A 60 9.05 3.85 -7.29
N ARG A 61 10.22 3.89 -6.64
CA ARG A 61 10.36 4.29 -5.23
C ARG A 61 9.88 5.71 -4.95
N SER A 62 10.06 6.63 -5.90
CA SER A 62 9.56 8.01 -5.77
C SER A 62 8.03 8.08 -5.73
N PHE A 63 7.34 7.20 -6.46
CA PHE A 63 5.90 7.07 -6.45
C PHE A 63 5.43 6.37 -5.17
N THR A 64 5.98 5.19 -4.87
CA THR A 64 5.56 4.43 -3.67
C THR A 64 5.80 5.21 -2.40
N ARG A 65 6.84 6.04 -2.32
CA ARG A 65 7.09 6.90 -1.17
C ARG A 65 5.89 7.81 -0.88
N ARG A 66 5.28 8.41 -1.90
CA ARG A 66 4.09 9.26 -1.72
C ARG A 66 2.89 8.47 -1.20
N VAL A 67 2.71 7.25 -1.69
CA VAL A 67 1.64 6.36 -1.22
C VAL A 67 1.89 5.95 0.24
N ILE A 68 3.11 5.56 0.57
CA ILE A 68 3.52 5.18 1.94
C ILE A 68 3.41 6.38 2.90
N GLU A 69 3.74 7.59 2.45
CA GLU A 69 3.56 8.82 3.24
C GLU A 69 2.08 9.11 3.52
N ALA A 70 1.17 8.82 2.59
CA ALA A 70 -0.26 9.01 2.77
C ALA A 70 -0.90 7.97 3.71
N PHE A 71 -0.64 6.68 3.48
CA PHE A 71 -1.24 5.58 4.26
C PHE A 71 -0.48 5.27 5.56
N GLY A 72 0.81 5.56 5.62
CA GLY A 72 1.65 5.14 6.74
C GLY A 72 1.82 3.61 6.86
N PRO A 73 2.73 3.15 7.73
CA PRO A 73 3.04 1.73 7.86
C PRO A 73 1.93 0.89 8.50
N ASP A 74 0.97 1.51 9.20
CA ASP A 74 -0.15 0.81 9.85
C ASP A 74 -1.28 0.43 8.86
N GLN A 75 -1.42 1.15 7.75
CA GLN A 75 -2.41 0.87 6.69
C GLN A 75 -1.78 0.29 5.42
N MET A 76 -0.51 -0.10 5.46
CA MET A 76 0.17 -0.73 4.32
C MET A 76 0.31 -2.24 4.54
N VAL A 77 0.11 -3.02 3.48
CA VAL A 77 0.39 -4.46 3.44
C VAL A 77 1.24 -4.81 2.21
N TRP A 78 2.06 -5.84 2.31
CA TRP A 78 2.81 -6.38 1.18
C TRP A 78 2.10 -7.59 0.56
N GLY A 79 2.22 -7.76 -0.75
CA GLY A 79 1.85 -9.01 -1.41
C GLY A 79 2.50 -9.12 -2.78
N SER A 80 3.04 -10.30 -3.11
CA SER A 80 3.82 -10.61 -4.34
C SER A 80 5.29 -10.15 -4.33
N GLY A 81 6.13 -10.86 -5.10
CA GLY A 81 7.57 -10.59 -5.17
C GLY A 81 8.34 -11.12 -3.95
N ILE A 82 9.48 -10.50 -3.66
CA ILE A 82 10.30 -10.82 -2.49
C ILE A 82 10.03 -9.80 -1.36
N PRO A 83 10.08 -10.22 -0.07
CA PRO A 83 9.85 -9.31 1.07
C PRO A 83 10.80 -8.10 1.12
N ASP A 84 11.98 -8.21 0.51
CA ASP A 84 12.98 -7.13 0.43
C ASP A 84 12.46 -5.88 -0.30
N ILE A 85 11.39 -6.00 -1.09
CA ILE A 85 10.66 -4.86 -1.66
C ILE A 85 10.20 -3.91 -0.54
N VAL A 86 9.72 -4.45 0.59
CA VAL A 86 9.33 -3.61 1.74
C VAL A 86 10.54 -2.87 2.31
N ASP A 87 11.69 -3.53 2.42
CA ASP A 87 12.92 -2.88 2.93
C ASP A 87 13.41 -1.77 2.00
N ALA A 88 13.35 -2.00 0.69
CA ALA A 88 13.76 -1.02 -0.31
C ALA A 88 12.84 0.20 -0.37
N HIS A 89 11.52 0.00 -0.26
CA HIS A 89 10.53 1.06 -0.43
C HIS A 89 10.19 1.79 0.89
N LEU A 90 10.36 1.14 2.04
CA LEU A 90 10.19 1.73 3.39
C LEU A 90 11.53 1.89 4.12
N SER A 91 12.59 2.23 3.39
CA SER A 91 13.94 2.37 3.95
C SER A 91 14.06 3.46 5.03
N GLU A 92 13.18 4.46 4.99
CA GLU A 92 13.16 5.58 5.95
C GLU A 92 12.35 5.26 7.23
N TYR A 93 11.63 4.14 7.23
CA TYR A 93 10.82 3.68 8.36
C TYR A 93 11.61 2.73 9.26
N THR A 94 11.11 2.49 10.46
CA THR A 94 11.76 1.58 11.41
C THR A 94 11.62 0.13 10.97
N GLU A 95 12.44 -0.76 11.53
CA GLU A 95 12.25 -2.20 11.32
C GLU A 95 10.88 -2.67 11.83
N ALA A 96 10.39 -2.11 12.94
CA ALA A 96 9.06 -2.40 13.47
C ALA A 96 7.97 -2.05 12.45
N ASP A 97 8.06 -0.89 11.82
CA ASP A 97 7.13 -0.47 10.76
C ASP A 97 7.17 -1.41 9.55
N ARG A 98 8.37 -1.81 9.12
CA ARG A 98 8.52 -2.76 8.02
C ARG A 98 7.94 -4.14 8.35
N ARG A 99 8.03 -4.60 9.60
CA ARG A 99 7.38 -5.85 10.04
C ARG A 99 5.86 -5.77 9.93
N LYS A 100 5.26 -4.62 10.28
CA LYS A 100 3.81 -4.39 10.10
C LYS A 100 3.38 -4.63 8.66
N VAL A 101 4.08 -3.99 7.72
CA VAL A 101 3.79 -4.10 6.28
C VAL A 101 4.08 -5.49 5.71
N LYS A 102 5.16 -6.15 6.17
CA LYS A 102 5.53 -7.51 5.72
C LYS A 102 4.52 -8.58 6.12
N GLY A 103 3.69 -8.36 7.14
CA GLY A 103 2.68 -9.36 7.48
C GLY A 103 1.79 -9.07 8.70
N GLU A 104 2.22 -8.29 9.70
CA GLU A 104 1.41 -8.14 10.92
C GLU A 104 0.07 -7.45 10.65
N ASN A 105 0.02 -6.48 9.72
CA ASN A 105 -1.22 -5.84 9.32
C ASN A 105 -2.15 -6.81 8.60
N LEU A 106 -1.61 -7.66 7.72
CA LEU A 106 -2.42 -8.64 6.99
C LEU A 106 -2.93 -9.75 7.92
N ALA A 107 -2.12 -10.20 8.88
CA ALA A 107 -2.54 -11.16 9.90
C ALA A 107 -3.69 -10.59 10.76
N ARG A 108 -3.58 -9.32 11.18
CA ARG A 108 -4.65 -8.62 11.90
C ARG A 108 -5.94 -8.50 11.06
N LEU A 109 -5.80 -8.16 9.78
CA LEU A 109 -6.93 -7.99 8.86
C LEU A 109 -7.70 -9.29 8.61
N LEU A 110 -6.99 -10.42 8.57
CA LEU A 110 -7.56 -11.73 8.26
C LEU A 110 -7.92 -12.55 9.50
N ASP A 111 -7.74 -11.99 10.71
CA ASP A 111 -7.89 -12.72 11.98
C ASP A 111 -7.08 -14.03 11.98
N TRP A 112 -5.84 -13.94 11.49
CA TRP A 112 -4.95 -15.08 11.30
C TRP A 112 -4.13 -15.32 12.57
N ASP A 113 -4.59 -16.24 13.42
CA ASP A 113 -3.85 -16.82 14.56
C ASP A 113 -2.77 -17.82 14.12
#